data_AF-A0A1X7S880-F1
#
_entry.id   AF-A0A1X7S880-F1
#
_cell.length_a   1.000
_cell.length_b   1.000
_cell.length_c   1.000
_cell.angle_alpha   90.00
_cell.angle_beta   90.00
_cell.angle_gamma   90.00
#
_symmetry.space_group_name_H-M   'P 1'
#
loop_
_entity.id
_entity.type
_entity.pdbx_description
1 polymer ?
#
loop_
_entity_poly.entity_id
_entity_poly.type
_entity_poly.pdbx_seq_one_letter_code
_entity_poly.pdbx_strand_id
1 'polypeptide(L)'
;MDRSPSIAAIGVIGRNNNPLHISLFPATSTSSPEAFVSEPRDVMEYQLMLNSTLDIFEARLPSKSAGSADFGLLHALDERIALYGWLLNTGVKLVIVVDMEGRTAPDAEAARTAVLGLRTGDLLPAFQALQAAYIRLLRNPFYVPDDHDRKLTKLRGSLEIQSPSFIKEVERIGQSWYPGYLSA
;
A
#
# COMPACT_ATOMS: atom_id res chain seq x y z
N MET A 1 -12.55 15.27 -18.22
CA MET A 1 -12.08 15.44 -16.83
C MET A 1 -10.75 14.76 -16.74
N ASP A 2 -9.70 15.48 -16.35
CA ASP A 2 -8.37 14.90 -16.25
C ASP A 2 -8.30 13.99 -15.01
N ARG A 3 -7.78 12.77 -15.20
CA ARG A 3 -7.64 11.77 -14.14
C ARG A 3 -6.20 11.72 -13.66
N SER A 4 -5.98 11.26 -12.44
CA SER A 4 -4.66 11.02 -11.86
C SER A 4 -4.64 9.67 -11.14
N PRO A 5 -3.51 8.93 -11.21
CA PRO A 5 -3.33 7.73 -10.43
C PRO A 5 -3.58 7.96 -8.93
N SER A 6 -4.19 6.99 -8.27
CA SER A 6 -4.44 7.04 -6.82
C SER A 6 -4.22 5.69 -6.17
N ILE A 7 -3.86 5.69 -4.89
CA ILE A 7 -3.73 4.45 -4.12
C ILE A 7 -5.11 3.78 -4.03
N ALA A 8 -5.19 2.51 -4.44
CA ALA A 8 -6.37 1.67 -4.35
C ALA A 8 -6.36 0.82 -3.08
N ALA A 9 -5.18 0.37 -2.64
CA ALA A 9 -5.02 -0.34 -1.39
C ALA A 9 -3.61 -0.19 -0.82
N ILE A 10 -3.51 -0.32 0.50
CA ILE A 10 -2.24 -0.47 1.21
C ILE A 10 -2.29 -1.77 1.99
N GLY A 11 -1.34 -2.66 1.71
CA GLY A 11 -1.14 -3.92 2.41
C GLY A 11 0.10 -3.86 3.29
N VAL A 12 -0.01 -4.41 4.50
CA VAL A 12 1.10 -4.66 5.41
C VAL A 12 1.14 -6.16 5.68
N ILE A 13 2.24 -6.80 5.34
CA ILE A 13 2.42 -8.24 5.46
C ILE A 13 3.59 -8.52 6.39
N GLY A 14 3.38 -9.41 7.35
CA GLY A 14 4.37 -9.77 8.35
C GLY A 14 5.58 -10.50 7.76
N ARG A 15 6.62 -10.64 8.58
CA ARG A 15 7.83 -11.41 8.23
C ARG A 15 7.49 -12.83 7.77
N ASN A 16 6.49 -13.44 8.39
CA ASN A 16 6.07 -14.81 8.14
C ASN A 16 4.89 -14.90 7.16
N ASN A 17 4.77 -13.92 6.27
CA ASN A 17 3.77 -13.87 5.20
C ASN A 17 2.32 -13.89 5.69
N ASN A 18 2.09 -13.49 6.95
CA ASN A 18 0.76 -13.30 7.50
C ASN A 18 0.26 -11.87 7.20
N PRO A 19 -1.01 -11.67 6.79
CA PRO A 19 -1.55 -10.34 6.62
C PRO A 19 -1.62 -9.64 7.98
N LEU A 20 -0.99 -8.47 8.09
CA LEU A 20 -1.03 -7.63 9.29
C LEU A 20 -2.07 -6.53 9.19
N HIS A 21 -2.25 -5.97 7.98
CA HIS A 21 -3.25 -4.92 7.75
C HIS A 21 -3.54 -4.78 6.26
N ILE A 22 -4.79 -4.47 5.92
CA ILE A 22 -5.21 -4.04 4.60
C ILE A 22 -6.13 -2.82 4.74
N SER A 23 -5.81 -1.76 4.01
CA SER A 23 -6.68 -0.58 3.86
C SER A 23 -7.06 -0.46 2.39
N LEU A 24 -8.36 -0.39 2.10
CA LEU A 24 -8.88 -0.19 0.76
C LEU A 24 -9.36 1.25 0.61
N PHE A 25 -9.10 1.82 -0.57
CA PHE A 25 -9.50 3.16 -0.94
C PHE A 25 -10.45 3.06 -2.13
N PRO A 26 -11.64 3.67 -2.08
CA PRO A 26 -12.66 3.44 -3.08
C PRO A 26 -12.26 3.80 -4.50
N ALA A 27 -12.85 3.12 -5.49
CA ALA A 27 -12.71 3.48 -6.88
C ALA A 27 -13.58 4.69 -7.18
N THR A 28 -13.04 5.69 -7.88
CA THR A 28 -13.88 6.76 -8.44
C THR A 28 -14.39 6.26 -9.80
N SER A 29 -15.62 5.74 -9.86
CA SER A 29 -16.19 5.23 -11.11
C SER A 29 -16.84 6.37 -11.92
N THR A 30 -16.69 6.33 -13.25
CA THR A 30 -17.18 7.36 -14.18
C THR A 30 -18.49 6.96 -14.87
N SER A 31 -19.30 6.07 -14.28
CA SER A 31 -20.47 5.52 -14.97
C SER A 31 -21.60 6.54 -15.19
N SER A 32 -21.53 7.74 -14.61
CA SER A 32 -22.41 8.86 -14.98
C SER A 32 -21.85 10.23 -14.56
N PRO A 33 -22.10 11.31 -15.32
CA PRO A 33 -21.64 12.66 -14.99
C PRO A 33 -22.30 13.28 -13.73
N GLU A 34 -23.32 12.62 -13.16
CA GLU A 34 -24.20 13.19 -12.14
C GLU A 34 -24.05 12.55 -10.76
N ALA A 35 -23.22 11.51 -10.60
CA ALA A 35 -22.93 10.95 -9.30
C ALA A 35 -21.49 10.41 -9.24
N PHE A 36 -20.65 11.05 -8.42
CA PHE A 36 -19.42 10.46 -7.92
C PHE A 36 -19.77 9.26 -7.03
N VAL A 37 -20.12 8.12 -7.64
CA VAL A 37 -20.39 6.90 -6.89
C VAL A 37 -19.06 6.23 -6.61
N SER A 38 -18.63 6.34 -5.37
CA SER A 38 -17.49 5.61 -4.82
C SER A 38 -17.88 4.13 -4.72
N GLU A 39 -17.45 3.30 -5.69
CA GLU A 39 -17.70 1.86 -5.61
C GLU A 39 -16.74 1.22 -4.58
N PRO A 40 -17.27 0.43 -3.64
CA PRO A 40 -16.45 -0.30 -2.68
C PRO A 40 -15.64 -1.37 -3.44
N ARG A 41 -14.34 -1.47 -3.10
CA ARG A 41 -13.47 -2.50 -3.67
C ARG A 41 -13.65 -3.82 -2.92
N ASP A 42 -13.53 -4.94 -3.62
CA ASP A 42 -13.65 -6.27 -3.01
C ASP A 42 -12.39 -6.60 -2.19
N VAL A 43 -12.58 -6.84 -0.89
CA VAL A 43 -11.50 -7.21 0.02
C VAL A 43 -10.81 -8.50 -0.40
N MET A 44 -11.54 -9.50 -0.88
CA MET A 44 -10.98 -10.79 -1.25
C MET A 44 -10.08 -10.67 -2.48
N GLU A 45 -10.52 -9.89 -3.47
CA GLU A 45 -9.74 -9.60 -4.68
C GLU A 45 -8.39 -8.99 -4.31
N TYR A 46 -8.40 -7.93 -3.48
CA TYR A 46 -7.17 -7.26 -3.09
C TYR A 46 -6.29 -8.10 -2.16
N GLN A 47 -6.87 -8.96 -1.32
CA GLN A 47 -6.10 -9.94 -0.56
C GLN A 47 -5.39 -10.94 -1.47
N LEU A 48 -6.04 -11.41 -2.54
CA LEU A 48 -5.41 -12.29 -3.52
C LEU A 48 -4.27 -11.58 -4.26
N MET A 49 -4.48 -10.33 -4.67
CA MET A 49 -3.43 -9.51 -5.29
C MET A 49 -2.23 -9.29 -4.35
N LEU A 50 -2.47 -9.01 -3.07
CA LEU A 50 -1.39 -8.86 -2.09
C LEU A 50 -0.64 -10.18 -1.87
N ASN A 51 -1.35 -11.32 -1.81
CA ASN A 51 -0.71 -12.62 -1.66
C ASN A 51 0.16 -12.98 -2.88
N SER A 52 -0.25 -12.65 -4.10
CA SER A 52 0.56 -12.95 -5.30
C SER A 52 1.89 -12.18 -5.34
N THR A 53 1.99 -11.06 -4.61
CA THR A 53 3.27 -10.33 -4.51
C THR A 53 4.35 -11.07 -3.75
N LEU A 54 3.99 -12.03 -2.89
CA LEU A 54 4.93 -12.76 -2.03
C LEU A 54 5.95 -13.56 -2.82
N ASP A 55 5.53 -14.21 -3.90
CA ASP A 55 6.41 -14.98 -4.78
C ASP A 55 7.47 -14.08 -5.42
N ILE A 56 7.10 -12.83 -5.73
CA ILE A 56 8.01 -11.83 -6.31
C ILE A 56 9.01 -11.34 -5.28
N PHE A 57 8.57 -11.10 -4.04
CA PHE A 57 9.47 -10.79 -2.94
C PHE A 57 10.50 -11.91 -2.75
N GLU A 58 10.06 -13.17 -2.72
CA GLU A 58 10.93 -14.34 -2.55
C GLU A 58 11.91 -14.49 -3.71
N ALA A 59 11.44 -14.40 -4.96
CA ALA A 59 12.28 -14.53 -6.14
C ALA A 59 13.36 -13.44 -6.25
N ARG A 60 13.06 -12.21 -5.80
CA ARG A 60 13.99 -11.08 -5.90
C ARG A 60 14.89 -10.90 -4.67
N LEU A 61 14.56 -11.51 -3.53
CA LEU A 61 15.31 -11.36 -2.28
C LEU A 61 16.80 -11.72 -2.40
N PRO A 62 17.22 -12.80 -3.09
CA PRO A 62 18.64 -13.17 -3.19
C PRO A 62 19.49 -12.16 -3.97
N SER A 63 18.89 -11.53 -4.98
CA SER A 63 19.56 -10.57 -5.88
C SER A 63 19.53 -9.14 -5.34
N LYS A 64 18.87 -8.92 -4.20
CA LYS A 64 18.69 -7.62 -3.58
C LYS A 64 19.99 -7.20 -2.89
N SER A 65 20.47 -5.99 -3.19
CA SER A 65 21.56 -5.38 -2.41
C SER A 65 21.16 -5.29 -0.93
N ALA A 66 22.05 -5.76 -0.05
CA ALA A 66 21.86 -5.69 1.40
C ALA A 66 21.51 -4.25 1.82
N GLY A 67 20.38 -4.08 2.52
CA GLY A 67 19.93 -2.78 3.04
C GLY A 67 19.05 -1.95 2.11
N SER A 68 18.83 -2.36 0.84
CA SER A 68 17.82 -1.70 0.00
C SER A 68 16.41 -2.11 0.44
N ALA A 69 15.58 -1.13 0.81
CA ALA A 69 14.19 -1.39 1.18
C ALA A 69 13.27 -1.41 -0.05
N ASP A 70 13.61 -0.70 -1.13
CA ASP A 70 12.74 -0.49 -2.29
C ASP A 70 12.69 -1.67 -3.27
N PHE A 71 11.58 -2.41 -3.32
CA PHE A 71 11.36 -3.50 -4.28
C PHE A 71 10.78 -3.03 -5.62
N GLY A 72 10.43 -1.74 -5.73
CA GLY A 72 9.85 -1.14 -6.92
C GLY A 72 8.54 -1.81 -7.35
N LEU A 73 8.28 -1.81 -8.65
CA LEU A 73 7.13 -2.49 -9.23
C LEU A 73 7.24 -4.01 -9.04
N LEU A 74 6.28 -4.59 -8.32
CA LEU A 74 6.13 -6.02 -8.14
C LEU A 74 5.34 -6.60 -9.30
N HIS A 75 4.12 -6.11 -9.51
CA HIS A 75 3.18 -6.65 -10.50
C HIS A 75 2.35 -5.52 -11.11
N ALA A 76 2.27 -5.44 -12.43
CA ALA A 76 1.24 -4.69 -13.12
C ALA A 76 0.14 -5.67 -13.57
N LEU A 77 -1.09 -5.44 -13.12
CA LEU A 77 -2.30 -6.16 -13.49
C LEU A 77 -3.01 -5.32 -14.56
N ASP A 78 -2.89 -5.77 -15.80
CA ASP A 78 -3.31 -5.04 -17.01
C ASP A 78 -2.84 -3.57 -17.01
N GLU A 79 -3.64 -2.66 -17.56
CA GLU A 79 -3.31 -1.23 -17.66
C GLU A 79 -3.80 -0.43 -16.43
N ARG A 80 -4.60 -1.03 -15.55
CA ARG A 80 -5.33 -0.31 -14.50
C ARG A 80 -4.66 -0.40 -13.14
N ILE A 81 -4.14 -1.56 -12.74
CA ILE A 81 -3.68 -1.78 -11.37
C ILE A 81 -2.18 -2.09 -11.36
N ALA A 82 -1.41 -1.40 -10.52
CA ALA A 82 0.01 -1.65 -10.33
C ALA A 82 0.36 -1.79 -8.84
N LEU A 83 1.14 -2.82 -8.50
CA LEU A 83 1.54 -3.16 -7.14
C LEU A 83 3.02 -2.85 -6.95
N TYR A 84 3.34 -2.06 -5.94
CA TYR A 84 4.70 -1.65 -5.59
C TYR A 84 5.07 -2.16 -4.22
N GLY A 85 6.33 -2.53 -4.04
CA GLY A 85 6.83 -3.20 -2.84
C GLY A 85 7.91 -2.45 -2.09
N TRP A 86 7.88 -2.57 -0.78
CA TRP A 86 8.93 -2.09 0.13
C TRP A 86 9.15 -3.11 1.25
N LEU A 87 10.39 -3.52 1.47
CA LEU A 87 10.74 -4.48 2.51
C LEU A 87 11.50 -3.79 3.63
N LEU A 88 10.98 -3.89 4.84
CA LEU A 88 11.66 -3.41 6.03
C LEU A 88 12.76 -4.38 6.44
N ASN A 89 13.78 -3.88 7.15
CA ASN A 89 14.83 -4.71 7.75
C ASN A 89 14.28 -5.75 8.76
N THR A 90 13.10 -5.51 9.32
CA THR A 90 12.36 -6.45 10.15
C THR A 90 11.72 -7.60 9.35
N GLY A 91 11.81 -7.61 8.03
CA GLY A 91 11.17 -8.61 7.15
C GLY A 91 9.69 -8.34 6.85
N VAL A 92 9.13 -7.27 7.42
CA VAL A 92 7.76 -6.80 7.11
C VAL A 92 7.75 -6.19 5.71
N LYS A 93 6.74 -6.54 4.93
CA LYS A 93 6.55 -6.11 3.54
C LYS A 93 5.41 -5.09 3.53
N LEU A 94 5.67 -3.92 2.96
CA LEU A 94 4.67 -2.91 2.65
C LEU A 94 4.39 -3.00 1.16
N VAL A 95 3.11 -3.03 0.81
CA VAL A 95 2.67 -3.08 -0.58
C VAL A 95 1.67 -1.94 -0.80
N ILE A 96 1.93 -1.11 -1.80
CA ILE A 96 0.98 -0.09 -2.25
C ILE A 96 0.43 -0.54 -3.60
N VAL A 97 -0.89 -0.67 -3.68
CA VAL A 97 -1.61 -0.92 -4.91
C VAL A 97 -2.12 0.41 -5.44
N VAL A 98 -1.76 0.73 -6.68
CA VAL A 98 -2.13 1.98 -7.35
C VAL A 98 -3.08 1.66 -8.50
N ASP A 99 -4.17 2.42 -8.56
CA ASP A 99 -5.10 2.45 -9.69
C ASP A 99 -4.70 3.63 -10.59
N MET A 100 -4.28 3.31 -11.82
CA MET A 100 -3.78 4.25 -12.82
C MET A 100 -4.89 5.15 -13.37
N GLU A 101 -6.14 4.66 -13.38
CA GLU A 101 -7.29 5.49 -13.69
C GLU A 101 -7.70 6.35 -12.49
N GLY A 102 -7.50 5.83 -11.28
CA GLY A 102 -7.55 6.57 -10.03
C GLY A 102 -8.73 7.54 -9.91
N ARG A 103 -8.42 8.80 -9.55
CA ARG A 103 -9.40 9.84 -9.21
C ARG A 103 -9.25 11.09 -10.08
N THR A 104 -10.17 12.04 -9.96
CA THR A 104 -10.04 13.36 -10.59
C THR A 104 -8.73 14.02 -10.17
N ALA A 105 -7.96 14.49 -11.15
CA ALA A 105 -6.66 15.09 -10.89
C ALA A 105 -6.80 16.36 -10.04
N PRO A 106 -6.04 16.51 -8.93
CA PRO A 106 -6.07 17.71 -8.10
C PRO A 106 -5.39 18.91 -8.81
N ASP A 107 -4.44 18.64 -9.70
CA ASP A 107 -3.71 19.64 -10.47
C ASP A 107 -3.31 19.11 -11.87
N ALA A 108 -2.76 20.01 -12.69
CA ALA A 108 -2.34 19.69 -14.06
C ALA A 108 -1.10 18.76 -14.13
N GLU A 109 -0.31 18.63 -13.07
CA GLU A 109 0.88 17.78 -13.02
C GLU A 109 0.49 16.32 -12.74
N ALA A 110 -0.41 16.11 -11.79
CA ALA A 110 -1.05 14.83 -11.51
C ALA A 110 -1.82 14.31 -12.74
N ALA A 111 -2.49 15.20 -13.48
CA ALA A 111 -3.15 14.88 -14.75
C ALA A 111 -2.17 14.38 -15.82
N ARG A 112 -1.01 15.04 -15.97
CA ARG A 112 0.03 14.63 -16.94
C ARG A 112 0.64 13.28 -16.60
N THR A 113 0.70 12.93 -15.32
CA THR A 113 1.27 11.66 -14.86
C THR A 113 0.38 10.47 -15.22
N ALA A 114 -0.93 10.65 -15.38
CA ALA A 114 -1.79 9.61 -15.94
C ALA A 114 -1.41 9.22 -17.37
N VAL A 115 -0.88 10.18 -18.15
CA VAL A 115 -0.48 9.97 -19.55
C VAL A 115 0.96 9.44 -19.66
N LEU A 116 1.86 9.88 -18.79
CA LEU A 116 3.28 9.54 -18.83
C LEU A 116 3.65 8.28 -18.02
N GLY A 117 2.75 7.81 -17.15
CA GLY A 117 2.99 6.70 -16.24
C GLY A 117 3.70 7.13 -14.94
N LEU A 118 3.62 6.27 -13.92
CA LEU A 118 4.24 6.50 -12.61
C LEU A 118 5.74 6.26 -12.66
N ARG A 119 6.49 7.19 -12.06
CA ARG A 119 7.93 7.02 -11.83
C ARG A 119 8.15 6.32 -10.50
N THR A 120 9.24 5.54 -10.40
CA THR A 120 9.61 4.84 -9.16
C THR A 120 9.75 5.79 -7.97
N GLY A 121 10.17 7.05 -8.21
CA GLY A 121 10.29 8.06 -7.16
C GLY A 121 8.97 8.60 -6.61
N ASP A 122 7.85 8.47 -7.32
CA ASP A 122 6.58 9.11 -6.94
C ASP A 122 5.95 8.46 -5.69
N LEU A 123 6.25 7.18 -5.46
CA LEU A 123 5.77 6.43 -4.29
C LEU A 123 6.73 6.45 -3.11
N LEU A 124 7.95 6.95 -3.30
CA LEU A 124 8.96 6.98 -2.24
C LEU A 124 8.47 7.73 -0.98
N PRO A 125 7.83 8.92 -1.08
CA PRO A 125 7.31 9.62 0.09
C PRO A 125 6.22 8.81 0.82
N ALA A 126 5.35 8.10 0.08
CA ALA A 126 4.30 7.28 0.66
C ALA A 126 4.88 6.08 1.43
N PHE A 127 5.88 5.40 0.87
CA PHE A 127 6.58 4.31 1.56
C PHE A 127 7.34 4.78 2.80
N GLN A 128 8.00 5.94 2.74
CA GLN A 128 8.67 6.54 3.89
C GLN A 128 7.67 6.89 5.00
N ALA A 129 6.52 7.46 4.65
CA ALA A 129 5.45 7.74 5.60
C ALA A 129 4.89 6.47 6.25
N LEU A 130 4.67 5.40 5.46
CA LEU A 130 4.21 4.10 5.99
C LEU A 130 5.26 3.47 6.91
N GLN A 131 6.54 3.53 6.55
CA GLN A 131 7.63 3.06 7.39
C GLN A 131 7.70 3.85 8.70
N ALA A 132 7.56 5.19 8.66
CA ALA A 132 7.51 6.02 9.85
C ALA A 132 6.30 5.68 10.75
N ALA A 133 5.13 5.44 10.16
CA ALA A 133 3.93 4.99 10.87
C ALA A 133 4.16 3.64 11.58
N TYR A 134 4.81 2.69 10.90
CA TYR A 134 5.15 1.39 11.46
C TYR A 134 6.20 1.50 12.58
N ILE A 135 7.21 2.35 12.43
CA ILE A 135 8.19 2.64 13.49
C ILE A 135 7.48 3.24 14.71
N ARG A 136 6.53 4.17 14.53
CA ARG A 136 5.75 4.75 15.63
C ARG A 136 4.92 3.69 16.35
N LEU A 137 4.37 2.72 15.62
CA LEU A 137 3.68 1.57 16.20
C LEU A 137 4.63 0.72 17.06
N LEU A 138 5.83 0.39 16.56
CA LEU A 138 6.84 -0.36 17.31
C LEU A 138 7.36 0.37 18.55
N ARG A 139 7.31 1.70 18.56
CA ARG A 139 7.68 2.53 19.72
C ARG A 139 6.61 2.53 20.82
N ASN A 140 5.43 1.94 20.58
CA ASN A 140 4.41 1.79 21.61
C ASN A 140 4.77 0.61 22.53
N PRO A 141 4.98 0.81 23.84
CA PRO A 141 5.37 -0.26 24.77
C PRO A 141 4.31 -1.35 24.95
N PHE A 142 3.06 -1.09 24.55
CA PHE A 142 1.96 -2.08 24.61
C PHE A 142 1.78 -2.85 23.29
N TYR A 143 2.55 -2.52 22.27
CA TYR A 143 2.51 -3.23 21.00
C TYR A 143 3.57 -4.34 20.98
N VAL A 144 3.12 -5.59 20.86
CA VAL A 144 3.99 -6.77 20.77
C VAL A 144 3.91 -7.31 19.33
N PRO A 145 4.97 -7.16 18.52
CA PRO A 145 4.94 -7.61 17.13
C PRO A 145 4.67 -9.11 16.97
N ASP A 146 5.15 -9.92 17.91
CA ASP A 146 5.06 -11.38 17.87
C ASP A 146 3.65 -11.91 18.13
N ASP A 147 2.75 -11.11 18.72
CA ASP A 147 1.34 -11.50 18.93
C ASP A 147 0.60 -11.71 17.60
N HIS A 148 1.11 -11.11 16.53
CA HIS A 148 0.56 -11.20 15.17
C HIS A 148 1.09 -12.41 14.39
N ASP A 149 2.02 -13.18 14.94
CA ASP A 149 2.56 -14.36 14.29
C ASP A 149 1.84 -15.63 14.78
N ARG A 150 1.19 -16.36 13.86
CA ARG A 150 0.53 -17.65 14.17
C ARG A 150 1.45 -18.65 14.86
N LYS A 151 2.74 -18.62 14.58
CA LYS A 151 3.70 -19.58 15.12
C LYS A 151 4.14 -19.23 16.55
N LEU A 152 4.09 -17.95 16.90
CA LEU A 152 4.60 -17.44 18.19
C LEU A 152 3.47 -17.11 19.17
N THR A 153 2.30 -16.77 18.65
CA THR A 153 1.18 -16.32 19.46
C THR A 153 0.53 -17.48 20.23
N LYS A 154 0.24 -17.24 21.51
CA LYS A 154 -0.62 -18.11 22.33
C LYS A 154 -2.08 -17.65 22.28
N LEU A 155 -2.36 -16.50 21.66
CA LEU A 155 -3.67 -15.87 21.62
C LEU A 155 -4.54 -16.48 20.52
N ARG A 156 -5.80 -16.74 20.86
CA ARG A 156 -6.86 -17.11 19.91
C ARG A 156 -7.59 -15.82 19.53
N GLY A 157 -7.03 -15.04 18.60
CA GLY A 157 -7.58 -13.75 18.19
C GLY A 157 -7.17 -13.33 16.78
N SER A 158 -7.64 -12.14 16.35
CA SER A 158 -7.18 -11.56 15.10
C SER A 158 -5.69 -11.23 15.18
N LEU A 159 -4.96 -11.57 14.12
CA LEU A 159 -3.53 -11.33 13.97
C LEU A 159 -3.24 -10.00 13.29
N GLU A 160 -4.27 -9.21 13.06
CA GLU A 160 -4.16 -7.91 12.42
C GLU A 160 -3.75 -6.84 13.43
N ILE A 161 -3.11 -5.79 12.92
CA ILE A 161 -2.78 -4.59 13.70
C ILE A 161 -4.07 -3.83 13.98
N GLN A 162 -4.44 -3.74 15.27
CA GLN A 162 -5.65 -3.04 15.71
C GLN A 162 -5.38 -1.62 16.24
N SER A 163 -4.13 -1.14 16.17
CA SER A 163 -3.77 0.18 16.68
C SER A 163 -4.50 1.30 15.93
N PRO A 164 -5.39 2.07 16.58
CA PRO A 164 -6.17 3.10 15.90
C PRO A 164 -5.32 4.22 15.32
N SER A 165 -4.19 4.56 15.98
CA SER A 165 -3.26 5.58 15.50
C SER A 165 -2.49 5.11 14.26
N PHE A 166 -2.22 3.81 14.14
CA PHE A 166 -1.59 3.26 12.95
C PHE A 166 -2.57 3.24 11.78
N ILE A 167 -3.78 2.73 11.99
CA ILE A 167 -4.83 2.65 10.96
C ILE A 167 -5.14 4.04 10.39
N LYS A 168 -5.37 5.04 11.27
CA LYS A 168 -5.63 6.44 10.84
C LYS A 168 -4.49 7.03 9.99
N GLU A 169 -3.24 6.67 10.29
CA GLU A 169 -2.10 7.15 9.51
C GLU A 169 -2.03 6.51 8.13
N VAL A 170 -2.29 5.19 8.04
CA VAL A 170 -2.36 4.47 6.77
C VAL A 170 -3.49 5.04 5.90
N GLU A 171 -4.66 5.28 6.49
CA GLU A 171 -5.79 5.92 5.82
C GLU A 171 -5.42 7.32 5.30
N ARG A 172 -4.79 8.15 6.15
CA ARG A 172 -4.32 9.50 5.76
C ARG A 172 -3.36 9.44 4.58
N ILE A 173 -2.40 8.52 4.59
CA ILE A 173 -1.42 8.36 3.51
C ILE A 173 -2.12 7.98 2.20
N GLY A 174 -2.99 6.97 2.22
CA GLY A 174 -3.69 6.53 1.01
C GLY A 174 -4.63 7.57 0.42
N GLN A 175 -5.32 8.34 1.27
CA GLN A 175 -6.22 9.41 0.83
C GLN A 175 -5.48 10.65 0.32
N SER A 176 -4.33 10.99 0.91
CA SER A 176 -3.60 12.22 0.56
C SER A 176 -2.65 12.07 -0.62
N TRP A 177 -2.19 10.85 -0.94
CA TRP A 177 -1.20 10.66 -2.00
C TRP A 177 -1.76 10.92 -3.42
N TYR A 178 -0.98 11.63 -4.23
CA TYR A 178 -1.14 11.75 -5.67
C TYR A 178 0.27 11.93 -6.29
N PRO A 179 0.44 11.67 -7.60
CA PRO A 179 1.75 11.86 -8.23
C PRO A 179 2.18 13.33 -8.20
N GLY A 180 3.42 13.61 -7.80
CA GLY A 180 3.92 14.97 -7.55
C GLY A 180 3.72 15.45 -6.11
N TYR A 181 3.06 14.67 -5.24
CA TYR A 181 2.95 14.97 -3.82
C TYR A 181 4.33 14.94 -3.14
N LEU A 182 4.79 16.10 -2.68
CA LEU A 182 5.91 16.22 -1.74
C LEU A 182 5.34 16.11 -0.32
N SER A 183 5.73 15.08 0.43
CA SER A 183 5.35 15.00 1.85
C SER A 183 5.96 16.19 2.59
N ALA A 184 5.11 17.10 3.09
CA ALA A 184 5.51 18.14 4.02
C ALA A 184 5.85 17.56 5.40
#